data_AF-A0A2S8XD50-F1
#
_entry.id   AF-A0A2S8XD50-F1
#
_cell.length_a   1.000
_cell.length_b   1.000
_cell.length_c   1.000
_cell.angle_alpha   90.00
_cell.angle_beta   90.00
_cell.angle_gamma   90.00
#
_symmetry.space_group_name_H-M   'P 1'
#
loop_
_entity.id
_entity.type
_entity.pdbx_description
1 polymer ?
#
loop_
_entity_poly.entity_id
_entity_poly.type
_entity_poly.pdbx_seq_one_letter_code
_entity_poly.pdbx_strand_id
1 'polypeptide(L)'
;MNRVLPPNTGLLVSGKFPTLPSLQSFYMGYEDDETINVEDGYDTKTERLFWIRHKDLDKMLSIVGESNFFSFHRVFLSYYEAHFKLNYFWNHRIFNESEQTREPLKIAEIETMLETQDIQIVDSGALKYANHILNAGTKIHVKENHFKEYLWATQMNELLQAYNLSSFESVTIQSNDILKSSYLFKGALVKKEISVVLYEWANIYSYTQTDFIKRVSNILEVIKNDIERNKESYDEKSTRPWVNNLVYFLSKQVNDNNYYKGCFFGVFNASDLFGPYSRHGSAEIKSIKGVNNQQSMDCKTIISEWRNNGILPSDEQFMKLFKLWYFTTSYLVINWLRLPHFSAK
;
A
#
# COMPACT_ATOMS: atom_id res chain seq x y z
N MET A 1 -25.29 -3.34 19.14
CA MET A 1 -24.45 -2.15 18.80
C MET A 1 -25.37 -1.11 18.22
N ASN A 2 -25.42 0.11 18.77
CA ASN A 2 -26.18 1.21 18.16
C ASN A 2 -25.58 1.50 16.78
N ARG A 3 -26.37 1.33 15.71
CA ARG A 3 -25.98 1.77 14.36
C ARG A 3 -25.82 3.29 14.42
N VAL A 4 -24.57 3.76 14.45
CA VAL A 4 -24.28 5.17 14.21
C VAL A 4 -24.67 5.44 12.75
N LEU A 5 -25.65 6.31 12.54
CA LEU A 5 -26.05 6.69 11.18
C LEU A 5 -24.82 7.28 10.46
N PRO A 6 -24.62 6.93 9.17
CA PRO A 6 -23.54 7.52 8.38
C PRO A 6 -23.71 9.05 8.35
N PRO A 7 -22.60 9.82 8.35
CA PRO A 7 -22.68 11.26 8.18
C PRO A 7 -23.22 11.62 6.80
N ASN A 8 -23.73 12.83 6.62
CA ASN A 8 -24.18 13.32 5.30
C ASN A 8 -23.02 13.86 4.44
N THR A 9 -21.77 13.60 4.83
CA THR A 9 -20.56 14.16 4.23
C THR A 9 -19.46 13.11 4.12
N GLY A 10 -18.87 12.92 2.94
CA GLY A 10 -17.81 11.93 2.69
C GLY A 10 -17.56 11.67 1.20
N LEU A 11 -16.88 10.56 0.88
CA LEU A 11 -16.69 10.08 -0.48
C LEU A 11 -17.75 9.07 -0.86
N LEU A 12 -18.33 9.20 -2.05
CA LEU A 12 -19.14 8.15 -2.64
C LEU A 12 -18.26 7.23 -3.47
N VAL A 13 -18.38 5.94 -3.19
CA VAL A 13 -17.71 4.85 -3.90
C VAL A 13 -18.78 4.05 -4.65
N SER A 14 -18.59 3.80 -5.95
CA SER A 14 -19.54 2.99 -6.73
C SER A 14 -19.60 1.55 -6.21
N GLY A 15 -20.79 1.10 -5.80
CA GLY A 15 -21.10 -0.26 -5.37
C GLY A 15 -21.41 -1.22 -6.52
N LYS A 16 -21.38 -0.76 -7.79
CA LYS A 16 -21.62 -1.61 -8.98
C LYS A 16 -20.59 -2.74 -9.19
N PHE A 17 -19.51 -2.75 -8.41
CA PHE A 17 -18.47 -3.78 -8.44
C PHE A 17 -18.23 -4.26 -7.01
N PRO A 18 -17.76 -5.51 -6.79
CA PRO A 18 -17.33 -5.94 -5.47
C PRO A 18 -16.23 -5.00 -4.96
N THR A 19 -16.52 -4.19 -3.94
CA THR A 19 -15.56 -3.26 -3.32
C THR A 19 -15.10 -3.77 -1.95
N LEU A 20 -14.47 -2.90 -1.16
CA LEU A 20 -14.11 -3.20 0.24
C LEU A 20 -15.34 -3.60 1.09
N PRO A 21 -15.20 -4.50 2.08
CA PRO A 21 -16.26 -4.79 3.05
C PRO A 21 -16.71 -3.56 3.84
N SER A 22 -17.82 -3.65 4.57
CA SER A 22 -18.21 -2.56 5.49
C SER A 22 -17.19 -2.42 6.62
N LEU A 23 -17.02 -1.19 7.11
CA LEU A 23 -16.01 -0.87 8.12
C LEU A 23 -16.55 0.14 9.12
N GLN A 24 -16.35 -0.13 10.41
CA GLN A 24 -16.50 0.85 11.48
C GLN A 24 -15.25 0.80 12.35
N SER A 25 -14.35 1.76 12.14
CA SER A 25 -13.10 1.89 12.91
C SER A 25 -13.10 3.18 13.75
N PHE A 26 -12.03 3.45 14.50
CA PHE A 26 -11.91 4.73 15.22
C PHE A 26 -11.74 5.93 14.29
N TYR A 27 -11.08 5.76 13.13
CA TYR A 27 -10.65 6.88 12.28
C TYR A 27 -11.44 7.02 10.98
N MET A 28 -12.18 5.99 10.59
CA MET A 28 -12.97 5.99 9.35
C MET A 28 -14.13 5.01 9.42
N GLY A 29 -15.13 5.24 8.58
CA GLY A 29 -16.22 4.30 8.34
C GLY A 29 -16.47 4.11 6.85
N TYR A 30 -17.02 2.95 6.50
CA TYR A 30 -17.50 2.63 5.16
C TYR A 30 -18.84 1.91 5.29
N GLU A 31 -19.85 2.41 4.57
CA GLU A 31 -21.21 1.90 4.64
C GLU A 31 -21.30 0.43 4.27
N ASP A 32 -22.33 -0.24 4.77
CA ASP A 32 -22.74 -1.55 4.26
C ASP A 32 -23.19 -1.47 2.81
N ASP A 33 -23.04 -2.57 2.09
CA ASP A 33 -23.53 -2.72 0.71
C ASP A 33 -25.02 -3.07 0.68
N GLU A 34 -25.57 -3.59 1.77
CA GLU A 34 -27.00 -3.89 1.91
C GLU A 34 -27.82 -2.70 2.43
N THR A 35 -29.02 -2.55 1.88
CA THR A 35 -30.08 -1.67 2.39
C THR A 35 -31.42 -2.41 2.46
N ILE A 36 -32.32 -1.95 3.32
CA ILE A 36 -33.67 -2.51 3.43
C ILE A 36 -34.53 -1.80 2.38
N ASN A 37 -35.15 -2.57 1.49
CA ASN A 37 -36.04 -2.05 0.47
C ASN A 37 -37.44 -1.74 1.03
N VAL A 38 -38.31 -1.16 0.20
CA VAL A 38 -39.67 -0.71 0.59
C VAL A 38 -40.60 -1.87 0.97
N GLU A 39 -40.21 -3.12 0.68
CA GLU A 39 -40.94 -4.35 0.93
C GLU A 39 -40.28 -5.21 2.02
N ASP A 40 -39.42 -4.62 2.87
CA ASP A 40 -38.63 -5.29 3.92
C ASP A 40 -37.67 -6.39 3.41
N GLY A 41 -37.33 -6.39 2.12
CA GLY A 41 -36.27 -7.21 1.51
C GLY A 41 -34.90 -6.51 1.48
N TYR A 42 -33.87 -7.21 1.02
CA TYR A 42 -32.52 -6.67 0.85
C TYR A 42 -32.32 -6.12 -0.57
N ASP A 43 -31.77 -4.91 -0.69
CA ASP A 43 -31.28 -4.32 -1.94
C ASP A 43 -29.80 -3.94 -1.81
N THR A 44 -29.07 -3.96 -2.92
CA THR A 44 -27.64 -3.62 -2.95
C THR A 44 -27.46 -2.16 -3.35
N LYS A 45 -26.79 -1.39 -2.49
CA LYS A 45 -26.51 0.03 -2.75
C LYS A 45 -25.63 0.19 -3.99
N THR A 46 -26.08 1.02 -4.92
CA THR A 46 -25.28 1.39 -6.10
C THR A 46 -24.11 2.30 -5.77
N GLU A 47 -24.17 3.01 -4.63
CA GLU A 47 -23.11 3.87 -4.11
C GLU A 47 -23.03 3.71 -2.59
N ARG A 48 -21.81 3.65 -2.07
CA ARG A 48 -21.55 3.49 -0.64
C ARG A 48 -20.73 4.69 -0.15
N LEU A 49 -21.11 5.23 0.99
CA LEU A 49 -20.41 6.35 1.60
C LEU A 49 -19.19 5.86 2.40
N PHE A 50 -18.03 6.45 2.12
CA PHE A 50 -16.83 6.39 2.93
C PHE A 50 -16.61 7.73 3.64
N TRP A 51 -16.32 7.70 4.93
CA TRP A 51 -16.09 8.92 5.71
C TRP A 51 -14.93 8.78 6.68
N ILE A 52 -14.27 9.90 6.94
CA ILE A 52 -13.28 10.04 7.98
C ILE A 52 -13.98 10.40 9.29
N ARG A 53 -13.60 9.77 10.40
CA ARG A 53 -14.06 10.14 11.73
C ARG A 53 -13.14 11.22 12.30
N HIS A 54 -13.56 12.46 12.13
CA HIS A 54 -12.83 13.64 12.61
C HIS A 54 -13.83 14.65 13.18
N LYS A 55 -13.50 15.29 14.31
CA LYS A 55 -14.42 16.23 14.98
C LYS A 55 -14.78 17.45 14.13
N ASP A 56 -13.91 17.80 13.19
CA ASP A 56 -14.12 18.91 12.25
C ASP A 56 -14.72 18.47 10.89
N LEU A 57 -15.16 17.21 10.72
CA LEU A 57 -15.58 16.67 9.43
C LEU A 57 -16.60 17.57 8.70
N ASP A 58 -17.65 18.00 9.40
CA ASP A 58 -18.77 18.75 8.80
C ASP A 58 -18.37 20.13 8.25
N LYS A 59 -17.33 20.75 8.84
CA LYS A 59 -16.78 22.03 8.37
C LYS A 59 -15.53 21.87 7.51
N MET A 60 -14.97 20.66 7.41
CA MET A 60 -13.70 20.43 6.72
C MET A 60 -13.80 20.86 5.25
N LEU A 61 -14.90 20.52 4.58
CA LEU A 61 -15.12 20.87 3.18
C LEU A 61 -15.09 22.39 2.93
N SER A 62 -15.74 23.18 3.78
CA SER A 62 -15.76 24.65 3.64
C SER A 62 -14.43 25.31 3.97
N ILE A 63 -13.61 24.67 4.82
CA ILE A 63 -12.29 25.15 5.22
C ILE A 63 -11.23 24.84 4.16
N VAL A 64 -11.17 23.59 3.68
CA VAL A 64 -10.08 23.13 2.79
C VAL A 64 -10.43 23.18 1.30
N GLY A 65 -11.72 23.30 0.99
CA GLY A 65 -12.26 23.24 -0.36
C GLY A 65 -12.41 21.81 -0.90
N GLU A 66 -13.27 21.65 -1.90
CA GLU A 66 -13.66 20.36 -2.49
C GLU A 66 -12.46 19.50 -2.90
N SER A 67 -11.50 20.09 -3.62
CA SER A 67 -10.36 19.33 -4.13
C SER A 67 -9.46 18.78 -3.02
N ASN A 68 -9.23 19.52 -1.93
CA ASN A 68 -8.42 19.02 -0.83
C ASN A 68 -9.19 18.04 0.03
N PHE A 69 -10.48 18.30 0.28
CA PHE A 69 -11.35 17.38 1.02
C PHE A 69 -11.41 16.02 0.31
N PHE A 70 -11.58 16.03 -1.02
CA PHE A 70 -11.58 14.85 -1.87
C PHE A 70 -10.27 14.07 -1.78
N SER A 71 -9.13 14.74 -2.03
CA SER A 71 -7.81 14.09 -1.97
C SER A 71 -7.50 13.53 -0.58
N PHE A 72 -7.85 14.27 0.48
CA PHE A 72 -7.68 13.82 1.85
C PHE A 72 -8.49 12.55 2.15
N HIS A 73 -9.75 12.50 1.74
CA HIS A 73 -10.56 11.29 1.92
C HIS A 73 -10.06 10.12 1.07
N ARG A 74 -9.57 10.37 -0.14
CA ARG A 74 -9.01 9.30 -0.99
C ARG A 74 -7.74 8.72 -0.38
N VAL A 75 -6.93 9.54 0.28
CA VAL A 75 -5.78 9.07 1.06
C VAL A 75 -6.22 8.14 2.18
N PHE A 76 -7.29 8.46 2.93
CA PHE A 76 -7.81 7.55 3.96
C PHE A 76 -8.39 6.26 3.38
N LEU A 77 -9.12 6.36 2.26
CA LEU A 77 -9.63 5.18 1.55
C LEU A 77 -8.47 4.31 1.06
N SER A 78 -7.33 4.91 0.68
CA SER A 78 -6.13 4.18 0.29
C SER A 78 -5.54 3.36 1.43
N TYR A 79 -5.60 3.86 2.66
CA TYR A 79 -5.17 3.07 3.82
C TYR A 79 -6.05 1.84 4.00
N TYR A 80 -7.36 1.96 3.77
CA TYR A 80 -8.26 0.82 3.88
C TYR A 80 -8.06 -0.19 2.74
N GLU A 81 -7.86 0.29 1.52
CA GLU A 81 -7.49 -0.55 0.37
C GLU A 81 -6.18 -1.31 0.64
N ALA A 82 -5.13 -0.62 1.11
CA ALA A 82 -3.86 -1.25 1.45
C ALA A 82 -4.02 -2.29 2.57
N HIS A 83 -4.78 -1.96 3.61
CA HIS A 83 -5.10 -2.88 4.71
C HIS A 83 -5.77 -4.16 4.20
N PHE A 84 -6.76 -4.05 3.31
CA PHE A 84 -7.42 -5.19 2.70
C PHE A 84 -6.45 -6.04 1.87
N LYS A 85 -5.61 -5.42 1.04
CA LYS A 85 -4.59 -6.10 0.22
C LYS A 85 -3.59 -6.87 1.10
N LEU A 86 -3.09 -6.25 2.16
CA LEU A 86 -2.13 -6.87 3.09
C LEU A 86 -2.79 -8.00 3.90
N ASN A 87 -4.02 -7.83 4.37
CA ASN A 87 -4.78 -8.88 5.06
C ASN A 87 -5.02 -10.09 4.15
N TYR A 88 -5.42 -9.85 2.90
CA TYR A 88 -5.62 -10.93 1.94
C TYR A 88 -4.31 -11.68 1.69
N PHE A 89 -3.22 -10.95 1.43
CA PHE A 89 -1.89 -11.54 1.22
C PHE A 89 -1.46 -12.37 2.44
N TRP A 90 -1.61 -11.84 3.65
CA TRP A 90 -1.24 -12.54 4.87
C TRP A 90 -2.01 -13.85 5.04
N ASN A 91 -3.34 -13.81 4.91
CA ASN A 91 -4.19 -14.96 5.19
C ASN A 91 -4.15 -16.06 4.12
N HIS A 92 -3.79 -15.73 2.87
CA HIS A 92 -3.89 -16.67 1.76
C HIS A 92 -2.54 -17.02 1.12
N ARG A 93 -1.48 -16.23 1.34
CA ARG A 93 -0.21 -16.36 0.62
C ARG A 93 1.00 -16.61 1.51
N ILE A 94 0.91 -16.28 2.80
CA ILE A 94 1.94 -16.64 3.78
C ILE A 94 1.51 -17.95 4.43
N PHE A 95 2.28 -19.00 4.22
CA PHE A 95 2.05 -20.28 4.89
C PHE A 95 2.27 -20.14 6.40
N ASN A 96 1.36 -20.73 7.18
CA ASN A 96 1.40 -20.78 8.66
C ASN A 96 2.75 -21.28 9.22
N GLU A 97 3.53 -22.03 8.44
CA GLU A 97 4.85 -22.57 8.83
C GLU A 97 5.91 -21.49 9.08
N SER A 98 5.85 -20.34 8.39
CA SER A 98 6.81 -19.24 8.61
C SER A 98 6.60 -18.51 9.95
N GLU A 99 5.36 -18.43 10.44
CA GLU A 99 5.10 -17.92 11.80
C GLU A 99 5.52 -18.92 12.89
N GLN A 100 5.41 -20.23 12.62
CA GLN A 100 5.82 -21.27 13.55
C GLN A 100 7.34 -21.33 13.72
N THR A 101 8.08 -21.14 12.63
CA THR A 101 9.55 -21.21 12.65
C THR A 101 10.21 -19.91 13.13
N ARG A 102 9.53 -18.76 13.04
CA ARG A 102 10.09 -17.42 13.31
C ARG A 102 11.33 -17.10 12.47
N GLU A 103 11.55 -17.86 11.40
CA GLU A 103 12.66 -17.68 10.48
C GLU A 103 12.22 -16.80 9.31
N PRO A 104 13.08 -15.90 8.83
CA PRO A 104 12.75 -15.07 7.69
C PRO A 104 12.76 -15.89 6.39
N LEU A 105 11.72 -15.74 5.57
CA LEU A 105 11.70 -16.29 4.22
C LEU A 105 12.83 -15.69 3.36
N LYS A 106 13.62 -16.54 2.72
CA LYS A 106 14.65 -16.13 1.75
C LYS A 106 14.02 -15.84 0.40
N ILE A 107 14.61 -14.94 -0.38
CA ILE A 107 14.10 -14.61 -1.71
C ILE A 107 14.09 -15.85 -2.64
N ALA A 108 15.06 -16.75 -2.52
CA ALA A 108 15.06 -18.03 -3.25
C ALA A 108 13.87 -18.92 -2.90
N GLU A 109 13.48 -18.98 -1.62
CA GLU A 109 12.34 -19.79 -1.17
C GLU A 109 11.03 -19.20 -1.71
N ILE A 110 10.92 -17.86 -1.73
CA ILE A 110 9.81 -17.15 -2.36
C ILE A 110 9.77 -17.46 -3.86
N GLU A 111 10.90 -17.43 -4.55
CA GLU A 111 10.94 -17.75 -5.97
C GLU A 111 10.43 -19.16 -6.27
N THR A 112 10.86 -20.17 -5.51
CA THR A 112 10.36 -21.54 -5.64
C THR A 112 8.85 -21.64 -5.36
N MET A 113 8.35 -20.90 -4.36
CA MET A 113 6.91 -20.86 -4.09
C MET A 113 6.11 -20.32 -5.29
N LEU A 114 6.64 -19.30 -5.98
CA LEU A 114 6.00 -18.69 -7.15
C LEU A 114 5.93 -19.62 -8.38
N GLU A 115 6.73 -20.68 -8.43
CA GLU A 115 6.64 -21.68 -9.51
C GLU A 115 5.38 -22.55 -9.37
N THR A 116 4.87 -22.70 -8.14
CA THR A 116 3.71 -23.55 -7.83
C THR A 116 2.46 -22.74 -7.49
N GLN A 117 2.60 -21.43 -7.26
CA GLN A 117 1.51 -20.56 -6.83
C GLN A 117 1.38 -19.32 -7.70
N ASP A 118 0.19 -19.12 -8.24
CA ASP A 118 -0.17 -17.86 -8.87
C ASP A 118 -0.52 -16.82 -7.80
N ILE A 119 0.35 -15.81 -7.64
CA ILE A 119 0.12 -14.66 -6.78
C ILE A 119 -0.58 -13.58 -7.60
N GLN A 120 -1.77 -13.21 -7.16
CA GLN A 120 -2.56 -12.16 -7.78
C GLN A 120 -2.53 -10.90 -6.93
N ILE A 121 -2.50 -9.75 -7.60
CA ILE A 121 -2.79 -8.47 -6.95
C ILE A 121 -4.29 -8.43 -6.74
N VAL A 122 -4.71 -8.43 -5.48
CA VAL A 122 -6.10 -8.18 -5.13
C VAL A 122 -6.31 -6.69 -5.21
N ASP A 123 -7.27 -6.24 -6.02
CA ASP A 123 -7.68 -4.84 -6.13
C ASP A 123 -9.20 -4.78 -5.97
N SER A 124 -9.67 -4.06 -4.95
CA SER A 124 -11.12 -3.94 -4.72
C SER A 124 -11.78 -2.93 -5.67
N GLY A 125 -10.97 -2.10 -6.35
CA GLY A 125 -11.44 -1.00 -7.19
C GLY A 125 -12.08 0.15 -6.41
N ALA A 126 -12.17 0.11 -5.08
CA ALA A 126 -12.81 1.17 -4.29
C ALA A 126 -12.17 2.54 -4.55
N LEU A 127 -10.84 2.63 -4.54
CA LEU A 127 -10.13 3.86 -4.91
C LEU A 127 -10.45 4.31 -6.34
N LYS A 128 -10.41 3.39 -7.32
CA LYS A 128 -10.65 3.69 -8.73
C LYS A 128 -12.05 4.28 -8.98
N TYR A 129 -13.03 3.91 -8.16
CA TYR A 129 -14.41 4.35 -8.31
C TYR A 129 -14.88 5.37 -7.27
N ALA A 130 -13.95 5.96 -6.49
CA ALA A 130 -14.24 7.01 -5.53
C ALA A 130 -14.06 8.40 -6.15
N ASN A 131 -15.03 8.84 -6.96
CA ASN A 131 -14.94 10.04 -7.81
C ASN A 131 -15.97 11.15 -7.49
N HIS A 132 -16.70 11.01 -6.38
CA HIS A 132 -17.65 12.02 -5.93
C HIS A 132 -17.53 12.28 -4.43
N ILE A 133 -17.79 13.53 -4.04
CA ILE A 133 -18.08 13.92 -2.66
C ILE A 133 -19.60 13.92 -2.48
N LEU A 134 -20.07 13.44 -1.34
CA LEU A 134 -21.38 13.79 -0.79
C LEU A 134 -21.19 14.92 0.23
N ASN A 135 -22.00 15.98 0.14
CA ASN A 135 -22.03 17.06 1.12
C ASN A 135 -23.47 17.50 1.36
N ALA A 136 -24.00 17.22 2.55
CA ALA A 136 -25.37 17.55 2.94
C ALA A 136 -26.41 17.12 1.88
N GLY A 137 -26.24 15.92 1.30
CA GLY A 137 -27.11 15.38 0.25
C GLY A 137 -26.77 15.83 -1.18
N THR A 138 -25.87 16.80 -1.36
CA THR A 138 -25.41 17.23 -2.69
C THR A 138 -24.23 16.38 -3.14
N LYS A 139 -24.33 15.83 -4.36
CA LYS A 139 -23.27 15.05 -5.00
C LYS A 139 -22.43 15.94 -5.90
N ILE A 140 -21.12 15.94 -5.66
CA ILE A 140 -20.15 16.79 -6.39
C ILE A 140 -19.11 15.88 -7.02
N HIS A 141 -18.97 15.94 -8.35
CA HIS A 141 -17.90 15.22 -9.05
C HIS A 141 -16.58 15.95 -8.90
N VAL A 142 -15.53 15.21 -8.53
CA VAL A 142 -14.17 15.76 -8.41
C VAL A 142 -13.20 14.84 -9.15
N LYS A 143 -12.38 15.43 -10.03
CA LYS A 143 -11.34 14.68 -10.74
C LYS A 143 -10.19 14.35 -9.78
N GLU A 144 -9.70 13.11 -9.88
CA GLU A 144 -8.54 12.63 -9.13
C GLU A 144 -7.29 13.50 -9.35
N ASN A 145 -6.54 13.69 -8.27
CA ASN A 145 -5.30 14.46 -8.29
C ASN A 145 -4.27 13.76 -7.42
N HIS A 146 -3.54 12.82 -8.04
CA HIS A 146 -2.52 12.02 -7.37
C HIS A 146 -1.40 12.84 -6.73
N PHE A 147 -1.11 14.05 -7.25
CA PHE A 147 -0.14 14.95 -6.63
C PHE A 147 -0.66 15.48 -5.28
N LYS A 148 -1.91 15.96 -5.24
CA LYS A 148 -2.54 16.41 -3.99
C LYS A 148 -2.72 15.28 -3.00
N GLU A 149 -3.12 14.09 -3.46
CA GLU A 149 -3.21 12.90 -2.61
C GLU A 149 -1.84 12.55 -2.01
N TYR A 150 -0.76 12.57 -2.81
CA TYR A 150 0.58 12.33 -2.30
C TYR A 150 1.06 13.41 -1.32
N LEU A 151 0.71 14.69 -1.53
CA LEU A 151 0.96 15.75 -0.55
C LEU A 151 0.23 15.49 0.78
N TRP A 152 -1.05 15.09 0.72
CA TRP A 152 -1.81 14.71 1.91
C TRP A 152 -1.21 13.49 2.63
N ALA A 153 -0.72 12.49 1.88
CA ALA A 153 -0.05 11.33 2.47
C ALA A 153 1.29 11.72 3.15
N THR A 154 2.02 12.69 2.61
CA THR A 154 3.35 13.07 3.13
C THR A 154 3.33 14.15 4.21
N GLN A 155 2.34 15.04 4.19
CA GLN A 155 2.29 16.29 4.97
C GLN A 155 0.96 16.46 5.72
N MET A 156 0.33 15.36 6.15
CA MET A 156 -1.02 15.39 6.72
C MET A 156 -1.16 16.37 7.88
N ASN A 157 -0.23 16.31 8.84
CA ASN A 157 -0.31 17.12 10.05
C ASN A 157 -0.05 18.60 9.76
N GLU A 158 0.92 18.89 8.90
CA GLU A 158 1.26 20.23 8.44
C GLU A 158 0.08 20.87 7.68
N LEU A 159 -0.61 20.09 6.84
CA LEU A 159 -1.78 20.54 6.11
C LEU A 159 -2.98 20.78 7.04
N LEU A 160 -3.27 19.86 7.98
CA LEU A 160 -4.32 20.08 8.97
C LEU A 160 -4.08 21.37 9.76
N GLN A 161 -2.85 21.59 10.22
CA GLN A 161 -2.46 22.81 10.93
C GLN A 161 -2.62 24.06 10.05
N ALA A 162 -2.17 24.02 8.79
CA ALA A 162 -2.27 25.15 7.86
C ALA A 162 -3.73 25.56 7.60
N TYR A 163 -4.66 24.60 7.62
CA TYR A 163 -6.09 24.83 7.48
C TYR A 163 -6.81 25.14 8.81
N ASN A 164 -6.10 25.27 9.93
CA ASN A 164 -6.69 25.43 11.27
C ASN A 164 -7.68 24.30 11.65
N LEU A 165 -7.41 23.09 11.16
CA LEU A 165 -8.13 21.88 11.56
C LEU A 165 -7.40 21.24 12.74
N SER A 166 -8.15 20.60 13.64
CA SER A 166 -7.53 19.87 14.74
C SER A 166 -6.73 18.67 14.25
N SER A 167 -5.77 18.23 15.07
CA SER A 167 -5.21 16.88 14.94
C SER A 167 -6.28 15.82 15.26
N PHE A 168 -6.08 14.62 14.74
CA PHE A 168 -6.85 13.45 15.16
C PHE A 168 -6.68 13.17 16.65
N GLU A 169 -7.73 12.64 17.28
CA GLU A 169 -7.67 12.23 18.67
C GLU A 169 -6.71 11.04 18.83
N SER A 170 -5.89 11.08 19.88
CA SER A 170 -5.03 9.95 20.22
C SER A 170 -5.88 8.83 20.81
N VAL A 171 -6.07 7.75 20.05
CA VAL A 171 -6.79 6.57 20.53
C VAL A 171 -5.79 5.54 21.06
N THR A 172 -6.03 5.05 22.27
CA THR A 172 -5.30 3.91 22.81
C THR A 172 -5.86 2.64 22.19
N ILE A 173 -5.04 1.93 21.41
CA ILE A 173 -5.42 0.69 20.74
C ILE A 173 -4.81 -0.45 21.54
N GLN A 174 -5.65 -1.24 22.21
CA GLN A 174 -5.21 -2.35 23.07
C GLN A 174 -4.54 -3.50 22.30
N SER A 175 -4.63 -3.52 20.97
CA SER A 175 -4.13 -4.58 20.12
C SER A 175 -2.98 -4.10 19.25
N ASN A 176 -1.83 -4.79 19.32
CA ASN A 176 -0.68 -4.59 18.42
C ASN A 176 -0.78 -5.46 17.16
N ASP A 177 -2.01 -5.73 16.71
CA ASP A 177 -2.25 -6.57 15.54
C ASP A 177 -2.33 -5.66 14.32
N ILE A 178 -1.32 -5.74 13.45
CA ILE A 178 -1.20 -4.91 12.25
C ILE A 178 -2.32 -5.20 11.25
N LEU A 179 -2.94 -6.37 11.35
CA LEU A 179 -4.08 -6.78 10.52
C LEU A 179 -5.41 -6.24 11.06
N LYS A 180 -5.39 -5.54 12.22
CA LYS A 180 -6.50 -4.70 12.66
C LYS A 180 -6.37 -3.31 12.06
N SER A 181 -7.36 -2.95 11.26
CA SER A 181 -7.48 -1.69 10.54
C SER A 181 -7.15 -0.46 11.40
N SER A 182 -7.73 -0.36 12.60
CA SER A 182 -7.49 0.77 13.51
C SER A 182 -6.01 0.98 13.89
N TYR A 183 -5.23 -0.10 14.09
CA TYR A 183 -3.81 0.01 14.47
C TYR A 183 -2.99 0.57 13.31
N LEU A 184 -3.23 0.02 12.11
CA LEU A 184 -2.58 0.44 10.88
C LEU A 184 -2.91 1.91 10.55
N PHE A 185 -4.18 2.32 10.73
CA PHE A 185 -4.59 3.71 10.53
C PHE A 185 -3.98 4.68 11.56
N LYS A 186 -3.87 4.28 12.84
CA LYS A 186 -3.11 5.07 13.83
C LYS A 186 -1.66 5.26 13.36
N GLY A 187 -1.04 4.21 12.83
CA GLY A 187 0.31 4.28 12.28
C GLY A 187 0.44 5.28 11.15
N ALA A 188 -0.49 5.29 10.20
CA ALA A 188 -0.51 6.24 9.10
C ALA A 188 -0.63 7.70 9.58
N LEU A 189 -1.44 7.93 10.62
CA LEU A 189 -1.64 9.27 11.20
C LEU A 189 -0.41 9.78 11.98
N VAL A 190 0.27 8.88 12.70
CA VAL A 190 1.39 9.24 13.58
C VAL A 190 2.72 9.31 12.82
N LYS A 191 2.88 8.48 11.78
CA LYS A 191 4.14 8.32 11.06
C LYS A 191 3.95 8.46 9.55
N LYS A 192 4.49 9.56 8.99
CA LYS A 192 4.41 9.88 7.56
C LYS A 192 4.92 8.75 6.66
N GLU A 193 5.96 8.04 7.08
CA GLU A 193 6.50 6.92 6.30
C GLU A 193 5.46 5.79 6.12
N ILE A 194 4.67 5.50 7.17
CA ILE A 194 3.58 4.50 7.10
C ILE A 194 2.50 4.98 6.14
N SER A 195 2.07 6.24 6.28
CA SER A 195 1.09 6.85 5.38
C SER A 195 1.49 6.73 3.91
N VAL A 196 2.74 7.11 3.57
CA VAL A 196 3.26 7.03 2.21
C VAL A 196 3.30 5.59 1.69
N VAL A 197 3.80 4.65 2.50
CA VAL A 197 3.86 3.23 2.12
C VAL A 197 2.46 2.68 1.83
N LEU A 198 1.48 2.97 2.68
CA LEU A 198 0.10 2.50 2.48
C LEU A 198 -0.53 3.14 1.25
N TYR A 199 -0.34 4.45 1.03
CA TYR A 199 -0.83 5.12 -0.17
C TYR A 199 -0.23 4.53 -1.45
N GLU A 200 1.09 4.32 -1.50
CA GLU A 200 1.75 3.73 -2.66
C GLU A 200 1.29 2.28 -2.88
N TRP A 201 1.16 1.49 -1.80
CA TRP A 201 0.72 0.10 -1.86
C TRP A 201 -0.71 -0.05 -2.38
N ALA A 202 -1.62 0.80 -1.91
CA ALA A 202 -3.01 0.81 -2.35
C ALA A 202 -3.16 1.02 -3.86
N ASN A 203 -2.26 1.81 -4.45
CA ASN A 203 -2.27 2.16 -5.86
C ASN A 203 -1.51 1.15 -6.76
N ILE A 204 -1.09 0.00 -6.21
CA ILE A 204 -0.67 -1.16 -7.01
C ILE A 204 -1.92 -2.01 -7.29
N TYR A 205 -2.41 -1.97 -8.54
CA TYR A 205 -3.63 -2.66 -8.98
C TYR A 205 -3.39 -3.63 -10.16
N SER A 206 -2.25 -3.54 -10.84
CA SER A 206 -1.84 -4.49 -11.87
C SER A 206 -0.33 -4.63 -11.93
N TYR A 207 0.15 -5.82 -12.34
CA TYR A 207 1.57 -6.02 -12.65
C TYR A 207 2.00 -5.27 -13.92
N THR A 208 1.07 -4.97 -14.82
CA THR A 208 1.34 -4.31 -16.10
C THR A 208 1.10 -2.80 -16.08
N GLN A 209 0.74 -2.22 -14.92
CA GLN A 209 0.57 -0.78 -14.82
C GLN A 209 1.92 -0.07 -15.01
N THR A 210 1.89 1.08 -15.68
CA THR A 210 3.10 1.82 -16.09
C THR A 210 3.97 2.29 -14.93
N ASP A 211 3.39 2.47 -13.74
CA ASP A 211 4.08 2.96 -12.55
C ASP A 211 4.40 1.86 -11.51
N PHE A 212 4.18 0.58 -11.81
CA PHE A 212 4.39 -0.55 -10.89
C PHE A 212 5.79 -0.51 -10.25
N ILE A 213 6.83 -0.42 -11.10
CA ILE A 213 8.24 -0.37 -10.69
C ILE A 213 8.49 0.83 -9.76
N LYS A 214 7.96 2.00 -10.12
CA LYS A 214 8.13 3.23 -9.35
C LYS A 214 7.51 3.09 -7.95
N ARG A 215 6.31 2.55 -7.85
CA ARG A 215 5.61 2.39 -6.55
C ARG A 215 6.34 1.41 -5.64
N VAL A 216 6.75 0.25 -6.16
CA VAL A 216 7.56 -0.72 -5.42
C VAL A 216 8.89 -0.09 -4.97
N SER A 217 9.58 0.61 -5.86
CA SER A 217 10.84 1.29 -5.53
C SER A 217 10.66 2.34 -4.42
N ASN A 218 9.61 3.16 -4.49
CA ASN A 218 9.31 4.17 -3.47
C ASN A 218 9.08 3.53 -2.10
N ILE A 219 8.29 2.45 -2.04
CA ILE A 219 8.01 1.73 -0.79
C ILE A 219 9.30 1.18 -0.17
N LEU A 220 10.12 0.49 -0.97
CA LEU A 220 11.35 -0.12 -0.48
C LEU A 220 12.36 0.93 0.00
N GLU A 221 12.43 2.09 -0.65
CA GLU A 221 13.29 3.19 -0.23
C GLU A 221 12.83 3.83 1.08
N VAL A 222 11.53 4.08 1.22
CA VAL A 222 10.96 4.62 2.47
C VAL A 222 11.27 3.67 3.63
N ILE A 223 11.05 2.37 3.46
CA ILE A 223 11.35 1.35 4.47
C ILE A 223 12.85 1.31 4.80
N LYS A 224 13.71 1.31 3.78
CA LYS A 224 15.17 1.30 3.97
C LYS A 224 15.64 2.49 4.82
N ASN A 225 15.28 3.70 4.39
CA ASN A 225 15.68 4.93 5.05
C ASN A 225 15.14 5.01 6.49
N ASP A 226 13.92 4.50 6.70
CA ASP A 226 13.31 4.45 8.03
C ASP A 226 14.03 3.47 8.97
N ILE A 227 14.41 2.28 8.47
CA ILE A 227 15.20 1.30 9.23
C ILE A 227 16.57 1.88 9.59
N GLU A 228 17.30 2.45 8.62
CA GLU A 228 18.64 3.00 8.85
C GLU A 228 18.64 4.09 9.92
N ARG A 229 17.64 4.98 9.89
CA ARG A 229 17.52 6.09 10.83
C ARG A 229 17.07 5.65 12.23
N ASN A 230 16.22 4.63 12.35
CA ASN A 230 15.54 4.29 13.60
C ASN A 230 15.96 2.95 14.22
N LYS A 231 16.96 2.27 13.65
CA LYS A 231 17.38 0.93 14.07
C LYS A 231 17.57 0.78 15.58
N GLU A 232 18.38 1.66 16.18
CA GLU A 232 18.66 1.63 17.63
C GLU A 232 17.36 1.75 18.43
N SER A 233 16.49 2.69 18.06
CA SER A 233 15.21 2.88 18.75
C SER A 233 14.27 1.67 18.60
N TYR A 234 14.27 1.02 17.44
CA TYR A 234 13.50 -0.20 17.23
C TYR A 234 14.03 -1.35 18.06
N ASP A 235 15.34 -1.49 18.19
CA ASP A 235 15.95 -2.55 18.99
C ASP A 235 15.69 -2.35 20.49
N GLU A 236 15.77 -1.10 20.97
CA GLU A 236 15.48 -0.75 22.36
C GLU A 236 14.00 -0.92 22.75
N LYS A 237 13.07 -0.56 21.86
CA LYS A 237 11.63 -0.55 22.16
C LYS A 237 10.92 -1.86 21.84
N SER A 238 11.56 -2.78 21.13
CA SER A 238 10.88 -3.99 20.63
C SER A 238 10.66 -5.01 21.73
N THR A 239 9.41 -5.41 21.90
CA THR A 239 9.03 -6.59 22.71
C THR A 239 9.16 -7.90 21.92
N ARG A 240 9.52 -7.82 20.63
CA ARG A 240 9.64 -8.96 19.70
C ARG A 240 10.90 -8.81 18.84
N PRO A 241 12.12 -8.99 19.40
CA PRO A 241 13.37 -8.77 18.67
C PRO A 241 13.51 -9.63 17.40
N TRP A 242 12.85 -10.78 17.35
CA TRP A 242 12.82 -11.63 16.15
C TRP A 242 12.15 -10.95 14.96
N VAL A 243 11.16 -10.07 15.17
CA VAL A 243 10.54 -9.26 14.10
C VAL A 243 11.56 -8.28 13.55
N ASN A 244 12.31 -7.60 14.42
CA ASN A 244 13.38 -6.69 14.01
C ASN A 244 14.40 -7.42 13.13
N ASN A 245 14.88 -8.57 13.59
CA ASN A 245 15.83 -9.40 12.85
C ASN A 245 15.30 -9.82 11.48
N LEU A 246 14.03 -10.21 11.41
CA LEU A 246 13.38 -10.57 10.16
C LEU A 246 13.32 -9.38 9.19
N VAL A 247 12.91 -8.21 9.67
CA VAL A 247 12.85 -6.98 8.84
C VAL A 247 14.25 -6.58 8.36
N TYR A 248 15.24 -6.60 9.24
CA TYR A 248 16.63 -6.26 8.88
C TYR A 248 17.21 -7.25 7.89
N PHE A 249 16.92 -8.54 8.05
CA PHE A 249 17.37 -9.58 7.14
C PHE A 249 16.74 -9.44 5.75
N LEU A 250 15.42 -9.24 5.67
CA LEU A 250 14.71 -9.01 4.42
C LEU A 250 15.18 -7.71 3.74
N SER A 251 15.27 -6.62 4.50
CA SER A 251 15.78 -5.35 4.01
C SER A 251 17.19 -5.51 3.46
N LYS A 252 18.09 -6.22 4.17
CA LYS A 252 19.45 -6.49 3.69
C LYS A 252 19.46 -7.33 2.41
N GLN A 253 18.60 -8.34 2.29
CA GLN A 253 18.47 -9.12 1.04
C GLN A 253 18.06 -8.21 -0.13
N VAL A 254 17.08 -7.33 0.07
CA VAL A 254 16.59 -6.43 -0.98
C VAL A 254 17.58 -5.30 -1.30
N ASN A 255 18.32 -4.80 -0.31
CA ASN A 255 19.09 -3.54 -0.40
C ASN A 255 20.61 -3.71 -0.56
N ASP A 256 21.20 -4.75 0.04
CA ASP A 256 22.65 -4.83 0.26
C ASP A 256 23.27 -6.14 -0.24
N ASN A 257 22.47 -7.19 -0.38
CA ASN A 257 22.97 -8.45 -0.91
C ASN A 257 23.30 -8.26 -2.39
N ASN A 258 24.58 -8.32 -2.78
CA ASN A 258 25.00 -8.17 -4.18
C ASN A 258 24.25 -9.10 -5.15
N TYR A 259 23.76 -10.25 -4.68
CA TYR A 259 22.94 -11.18 -5.44
C TYR A 259 21.52 -10.65 -5.69
N TYR A 260 20.83 -10.11 -4.68
CA TYR A 260 19.41 -9.73 -4.75
C TYR A 260 19.13 -8.22 -4.83
N LYS A 261 20.04 -7.37 -4.31
CA LYS A 261 20.08 -5.93 -4.60
C LYS A 261 20.07 -5.67 -6.09
N GLY A 262 20.81 -6.50 -6.82
CA GLY A 262 20.85 -6.48 -8.27
C GLY A 262 19.50 -6.77 -8.93
N CYS A 263 18.59 -7.46 -8.23
CA CYS A 263 17.26 -7.86 -8.69
C CYS A 263 16.17 -6.80 -8.49
N PHE A 264 16.34 -5.90 -7.52
CA PHE A 264 15.37 -4.84 -7.22
C PHE A 264 15.95 -3.49 -7.61
N PHE A 265 16.71 -2.86 -6.71
CA PHE A 265 17.26 -1.51 -6.94
C PHE A 265 18.25 -1.45 -8.10
N GLY A 266 19.04 -2.50 -8.33
CA GLY A 266 19.93 -2.55 -9.48
C GLY A 266 19.18 -2.50 -10.82
N VAL A 267 17.99 -3.10 -10.87
CA VAL A 267 17.07 -3.04 -12.01
C VAL A 267 16.41 -1.66 -12.07
N PHE A 268 15.87 -1.16 -10.97
CA PHE A 268 15.21 0.16 -10.92
C PHE A 268 16.13 1.31 -11.33
N ASN A 269 17.43 1.17 -11.08
CA ASN A 269 18.45 2.16 -11.43
C ASN A 269 19.05 1.97 -12.84
N ALA A 270 18.65 0.95 -13.59
CA ALA A 270 19.15 0.69 -14.95
C ALA A 270 18.48 1.61 -15.98
N SER A 271 18.72 2.90 -15.86
CA SER A 271 18.12 3.92 -16.72
C SER A 271 18.51 3.86 -18.18
N ASP A 272 19.67 3.30 -18.45
CA ASP A 272 20.12 2.91 -19.77
C ASP A 272 19.24 1.82 -20.41
N LEU A 273 18.53 1.02 -19.62
CA LEU A 273 17.66 -0.06 -20.13
C LEU A 273 16.17 0.30 -20.07
N PHE A 274 15.74 1.02 -19.04
CA PHE A 274 14.34 1.36 -18.80
C PHE A 274 13.96 2.77 -19.25
N GLY A 275 14.94 3.62 -19.57
CA GLY A 275 14.71 5.01 -19.89
C GLY A 275 13.85 5.71 -18.81
N PRO A 276 12.71 6.31 -19.18
CA PRO A 276 11.79 6.97 -18.24
C PRO A 276 11.14 6.05 -17.19
N TYR A 277 11.14 4.73 -17.40
CA TYR A 277 10.61 3.76 -16.42
C TYR A 277 11.61 3.44 -15.31
N SER A 278 12.88 3.88 -15.46
CA SER A 278 13.86 3.81 -14.39
C SER A 278 13.65 4.90 -13.35
N ARG A 279 14.28 4.70 -12.21
CA ARG A 279 14.41 5.71 -11.16
C ARG A 279 15.24 6.93 -11.58
N HIS A 280 16.09 6.83 -12.61
CA HIS A 280 17.07 7.85 -12.98
C HIS A 280 17.18 8.05 -14.50
N GLY A 281 16.15 8.57 -15.17
CA GLY A 281 16.10 8.71 -16.64
C GLY A 281 17.13 9.63 -17.33
N SER A 282 18.22 10.00 -16.67
CA SER A 282 19.26 10.90 -17.21
C SER A 282 20.34 10.20 -18.04
N ALA A 283 20.36 8.87 -18.10
CA ALA A 283 21.33 8.12 -18.90
C ALA A 283 20.82 7.87 -20.33
N GLU A 284 21.75 7.79 -21.27
CA GLU A 284 21.47 7.38 -22.65
C GLU A 284 20.89 5.97 -22.68
N ILE A 285 19.78 5.78 -23.39
CA ILE A 285 19.14 4.47 -23.54
C ILE A 285 20.03 3.62 -24.44
N LYS A 286 20.62 2.55 -23.89
CA LYS A 286 21.43 1.59 -24.63
C LYS A 286 20.55 0.80 -25.60
N SER A 287 21.15 0.35 -26.70
CA SER A 287 20.49 -0.55 -27.64
C SER A 287 20.15 -1.88 -26.98
N ILE A 288 18.88 -2.28 -27.04
CA ILE A 288 18.41 -3.62 -26.70
C ILE A 288 18.93 -4.60 -27.75
N LYS A 289 19.59 -5.67 -27.32
CA LYS A 289 20.20 -6.67 -28.23
C LYS A 289 19.22 -7.75 -28.70
N GLY A 290 18.11 -7.91 -28.00
CA GLY A 290 17.07 -8.88 -28.31
C GLY A 290 16.12 -9.12 -27.15
N VAL A 291 15.18 -10.04 -27.35
CA VAL A 291 14.30 -10.57 -26.31
C VAL A 291 14.76 -11.99 -25.98
N ASN A 292 14.64 -12.36 -24.72
CA ASN A 292 15.00 -13.67 -24.24
C ASN A 292 13.99 -14.73 -24.73
N ASN A 293 14.50 -15.80 -25.33
CA ASN A 293 13.69 -16.88 -25.90
C ASN A 293 13.71 -18.17 -25.04
N GLN A 294 14.39 -18.16 -23.89
CA GLN A 294 14.40 -19.31 -22.98
C GLN A 294 13.12 -19.32 -22.13
N GLN A 295 12.37 -20.43 -22.18
CA GLN A 295 11.10 -20.53 -21.44
C GLN A 295 11.27 -20.60 -19.92
N SER A 296 12.25 -21.37 -19.43
CA SER A 296 12.48 -21.55 -18.00
C SER A 296 13.82 -20.95 -17.58
N MET A 297 13.75 -19.92 -16.75
CA MET A 297 14.90 -19.28 -16.13
C MET A 297 14.56 -18.85 -14.71
N ASP A 298 15.54 -18.91 -13.83
CA ASP A 298 15.46 -18.25 -12.53
C ASP A 298 15.52 -16.72 -12.68
N CYS A 299 14.94 -16.01 -11.72
CA CYS A 299 14.83 -14.55 -11.70
C CYS A 299 16.19 -13.87 -11.77
N LYS A 300 17.20 -14.46 -11.14
CA LYS A 300 18.55 -13.91 -11.18
C LYS A 300 19.11 -13.96 -12.60
N THR A 301 18.97 -15.09 -13.28
CA THR A 301 19.50 -15.25 -14.63
C THR A 301 18.76 -14.33 -15.59
N ILE A 302 17.44 -14.18 -15.45
CA ILE A 302 16.65 -13.20 -16.20
C ILE A 302 17.24 -11.79 -16.01
N ILE A 303 17.51 -11.39 -14.76
CA ILE A 303 18.04 -10.06 -14.44
C ILE A 303 19.47 -9.89 -14.92
N SER A 304 20.33 -10.91 -14.85
CA SER A 304 21.71 -10.80 -15.32
C SER A 304 21.77 -10.66 -16.85
N GLU A 305 20.98 -11.43 -17.58
CA GLU A 305 20.87 -11.30 -19.04
C GLU A 305 20.33 -9.93 -19.42
N TRP A 306 19.34 -9.45 -18.68
CA TRP A 306 18.79 -8.13 -18.90
C TRP A 306 19.79 -7.01 -18.64
N ARG A 307 20.39 -6.98 -17.44
CA ARG A 307 21.27 -5.87 -17.02
C ARG A 307 22.62 -5.87 -17.73
N ASN A 308 23.23 -7.04 -17.89
CA ASN A 308 24.61 -7.13 -18.35
C ASN A 308 24.68 -7.32 -19.87
N ASN A 309 23.71 -8.03 -20.45
CA ASN A 309 23.74 -8.40 -21.86
C ASN A 309 22.75 -7.57 -22.71
N GLY A 310 21.82 -6.83 -22.09
CA GLY A 310 20.83 -6.01 -22.80
C GLY A 310 19.77 -6.85 -23.50
N ILE A 311 19.50 -8.05 -22.98
CA ILE A 311 18.48 -8.98 -23.48
C ILE A 311 17.21 -8.80 -22.65
N LEU A 312 16.14 -8.30 -23.24
CA LEU A 312 14.90 -8.07 -22.50
C LEU A 312 14.28 -9.41 -22.05
N PRO A 313 13.71 -9.47 -20.84
CA PRO A 313 12.87 -10.59 -20.44
C PRO A 313 11.69 -10.80 -21.41
N SER A 314 11.23 -12.02 -21.56
CA SER A 314 9.91 -12.28 -22.18
C SER A 314 8.77 -11.85 -21.25
N ASP A 315 7.54 -11.79 -21.74
CA ASP A 315 6.37 -11.40 -20.91
C ASP A 315 6.19 -12.31 -19.69
N GLU A 316 6.39 -13.62 -19.86
CA GLU A 316 6.34 -14.60 -18.76
C GLU A 316 7.44 -14.33 -17.72
N GLN A 317 8.65 -14.01 -18.18
CA GLN A 317 9.78 -13.69 -17.31
C GLN A 317 9.58 -12.35 -16.58
N PHE A 318 9.04 -11.33 -17.25
CA PHE A 318 8.61 -10.08 -16.59
C PHE A 318 7.60 -10.35 -15.50
N MET A 319 6.61 -11.20 -15.78
CA MET A 319 5.57 -11.51 -14.82
C MET A 319 6.11 -12.29 -13.62
N LYS A 320 7.05 -13.21 -13.85
CA LYS A 320 7.79 -13.89 -12.78
C LYS A 320 8.53 -12.88 -11.88
N LEU A 321 9.24 -11.91 -12.47
CA LEU A 321 9.94 -10.86 -11.72
C LEU A 321 8.97 -9.97 -10.92
N PHE A 322 7.88 -9.53 -11.54
CA PHE A 322 6.93 -8.63 -10.88
C PHE A 322 6.18 -9.31 -9.73
N LYS A 323 5.85 -10.59 -9.87
CA LYS A 323 5.32 -11.42 -8.77
C LYS A 323 6.32 -11.55 -7.64
N LEU A 324 7.59 -11.81 -7.93
CA LEU A 324 8.67 -11.86 -6.94
C LEU A 324 8.79 -10.53 -6.19
N TRP A 325 8.77 -9.42 -6.91
CA TRP A 325 8.89 -8.09 -6.30
C TRP A 325 7.68 -7.76 -5.43
N TYR A 326 6.47 -8.03 -5.92
CA TYR A 326 5.25 -7.81 -5.16
C TYR A 326 5.19 -8.66 -3.90
N PHE A 327 5.47 -9.96 -3.99
CA PHE A 327 5.46 -10.85 -2.82
C PHE A 327 6.49 -10.39 -1.77
N THR A 328 7.74 -10.18 -2.19
CA THR A 328 8.83 -9.79 -1.29
C THR A 328 8.53 -8.44 -0.62
N THR A 329 7.99 -7.49 -1.38
CA THR A 329 7.60 -6.17 -0.86
C THR A 329 6.41 -6.27 0.09
N SER A 330 5.38 -7.07 -0.24
CA SER A 330 4.24 -7.33 0.66
C SER A 330 4.71 -7.88 2.01
N TYR A 331 5.57 -8.90 1.96
CA TYR A 331 6.09 -9.56 3.16
C TYR A 331 6.95 -8.61 4.00
N LEU A 332 7.79 -7.78 3.36
CA LEU A 332 8.57 -6.76 4.03
C LEU A 332 7.68 -5.67 4.65
N VAL A 333 6.68 -5.16 3.92
CA VAL A 333 5.73 -4.13 4.42
C VAL A 333 5.02 -4.62 5.67
N ILE A 334 4.46 -5.84 5.65
CA ILE A 334 3.74 -6.40 6.80
C ILE A 334 4.65 -6.48 8.02
N ASN A 335 5.86 -7.00 7.85
CA ASN A 335 6.78 -7.17 8.98
C ASN A 335 7.39 -5.84 9.45
N TRP A 336 7.65 -4.91 8.54
CA TRP A 336 8.07 -3.56 8.88
C TRP A 336 7.01 -2.86 9.73
N LEU A 337 5.73 -2.92 9.36
CA LEU A 337 4.62 -2.33 10.14
C LEU A 337 4.49 -2.88 11.57
N ARG A 338 5.09 -4.05 11.86
CA ARG A 338 5.13 -4.67 13.20
C ARG A 338 6.25 -4.11 14.09
N LEU A 339 7.17 -3.32 13.53
CA LEU A 339 8.19 -2.62 14.32
C LEU A 339 7.53 -1.58 15.25
N PRO A 340 8.19 -1.20 16.36
CA PRO A 340 7.64 -0.26 17.34
C PRO A 340 7.74 1.20 16.82
N HIS A 341 6.98 1.51 15.77
CA HIS A 341 6.97 2.81 15.09
C HIS A 341 6.44 3.96 15.95
N PHE A 342 5.51 3.66 16.86
CA PHE A 342 4.85 4.61 17.72
C PHE A 342 4.49 3.92 19.04
N SER A 343 4.35 4.71 20.09
CA SER A 343 3.91 4.18 21.38
C SER A 343 2.47 3.65 21.27
N ALA A 344 2.20 2.50 21.89
CA ALA A 344 0.85 1.96 21.98
C ALA A 344 -0.08 2.86 22.82
N LYS A 345 0.50 3.75 23.65
CA LYS A 345 -0.21 4.72 24.49
C LYS A 345 -1.01 5.72 23.65
#